data_AF-A0A945E722-F1
#
_entry.id   AF-A0A945E722-F1
#
_cell.length_a   1.000
_cell.length_b   1.000
_cell.length_c   1.000
_cell.angle_alpha   90.00
_cell.angle_beta   90.00
_cell.angle_gamma   90.00
#
_symmetry.space_group_name_H-M   'P 1'
#
loop_
_entity.id
_entity.type
_entity.pdbx_description
1 polymer ?
#
loop_
_entity_poly.entity_id
_entity_poly.type
_entity_poly.pdbx_seq_one_letter_code
_entity_poly.pdbx_strand_id
1 'polypeptide(L)'
;VSIDFKSIKASELNFIHNFPNGFQSSQICTISRYAGISNRVSSIGIFDVFNNEISYALLSQLIWYFIEGFCLRIEEDPYSKDFKGNSYYVSIGDQQLKFYNSDLSQKWWVELDNNSKNNTLIPCNNKDYIDACNQIISERILLSFKRNFV
;
A
#
# COMPACT_ATOMS: atom_id res chain seq x y z
N VAL A 1 0.06 -12.59 -2.75
CA VAL A 1 0.72 -11.78 -3.81
C VAL A 1 1.51 -12.72 -4.70
N SER A 2 1.49 -12.56 -6.02
CA SER A 2 2.25 -13.39 -6.96
C SER A 2 3.21 -12.52 -7.78
N ILE A 3 4.46 -12.95 -7.89
CA ILE A 3 5.50 -12.31 -8.70
C ILE A 3 5.95 -13.30 -9.77
N ASP A 4 5.86 -12.89 -11.03
CA ASP A 4 6.34 -13.65 -12.18
C ASP A 4 7.62 -13.00 -12.72
N PHE A 5 8.70 -13.76 -12.82
CA PHE A 5 10.00 -13.28 -13.32
C PHE A 5 9.96 -12.85 -14.80
N LYS A 6 8.98 -13.31 -15.59
CA LYS A 6 8.76 -12.81 -16.96
C LYS A 6 8.34 -11.35 -17.02
N SER A 7 7.84 -10.79 -15.90
CA SER A 7 7.51 -9.36 -15.80
C SER A 7 8.73 -8.44 -15.63
N ILE A 8 9.90 -9.01 -15.37
CA ILE A 8 11.16 -8.29 -15.19
C ILE A 8 11.78 -8.03 -16.57
N LYS A 9 12.36 -6.85 -16.74
CA LYS A 9 13.02 -6.46 -17.98
C LYS A 9 14.18 -7.41 -18.28
N ALA A 10 14.26 -7.91 -19.51
CA ALA A 10 15.24 -8.93 -19.89
C ALA A 10 16.71 -8.51 -19.69
N SER A 11 17.01 -7.20 -19.81
CA SER A 11 18.35 -6.65 -19.55
C SER A 11 18.81 -6.81 -18.10
N GLU A 12 17.88 -6.87 -17.14
CA GLU A 12 18.19 -7.07 -15.71
C GLU A 12 18.54 -8.53 -15.41
N LEU A 13 18.03 -9.45 -16.22
CA LEU A 13 18.20 -10.89 -16.04
C LEU A 13 19.28 -11.48 -16.96
N ASN A 14 20.00 -10.63 -17.70
CA ASN A 14 20.98 -11.03 -18.72
C ASN A 14 20.42 -12.07 -19.71
N PHE A 15 19.16 -11.88 -20.11
CA PHE A 15 18.44 -12.79 -20.99
C PHE A 15 18.26 -12.15 -22.37
N ILE A 16 18.94 -12.69 -23.38
CA ILE A 16 19.14 -12.02 -24.69
C ILE A 16 17.87 -12.06 -25.58
N HIS A 17 16.90 -12.92 -25.29
CA HIS A 17 15.76 -13.19 -26.17
C HIS A 17 14.36 -13.02 -25.56
N ASN A 18 14.21 -12.23 -24.49
CA ASN A 18 12.88 -11.97 -23.89
C ASN A 18 12.55 -10.48 -23.76
N PHE A 19 11.27 -10.23 -23.45
CA PHE A 19 10.55 -8.96 -23.40
C PHE A 19 11.42 -7.71 -23.14
N PRO A 20 11.39 -6.71 -24.06
CA PRO A 20 12.23 -5.52 -23.94
C PRO A 20 11.79 -4.58 -22.81
N ASN A 21 10.54 -4.69 -22.38
CA ASN A 21 9.92 -3.88 -21.34
C ASN A 21 9.57 -4.76 -20.14
N GLY A 22 9.71 -4.20 -18.95
CA GLY A 22 9.39 -4.88 -17.70
C GLY A 22 9.88 -4.07 -16.50
N PHE A 23 9.66 -4.61 -15.31
CA PHE A 23 10.18 -4.02 -14.07
C PHE A 23 11.71 -4.08 -14.03
N GLN A 24 12.31 -3.04 -13.49
CA GLN A 24 13.73 -3.06 -13.11
C GLN A 24 13.93 -3.90 -11.84
N SER A 25 15.13 -4.44 -11.64
CA SER A 25 15.49 -5.21 -10.44
C SER A 25 15.20 -4.46 -9.14
N SER A 26 15.57 -3.18 -9.07
CA SER A 26 15.33 -2.31 -7.92
C SER A 26 13.84 -2.08 -7.62
N GLN A 27 13.03 -1.95 -8.67
CA GLN A 27 11.58 -1.74 -8.57
C GLN A 27 10.90 -2.98 -8.00
N ILE A 28 11.26 -4.16 -8.49
CA ILE A 28 10.64 -5.40 -8.03
C ILE A 28 11.05 -5.75 -6.59
N CYS A 29 12.29 -5.47 -6.20
CA CYS A 29 12.74 -5.55 -4.81
C CYS A 29 11.95 -4.60 -3.90
N THR A 30 11.71 -3.37 -4.34
CA THR A 30 10.90 -2.38 -3.61
C THR A 30 9.45 -2.86 -3.45
N ILE A 31 8.85 -3.42 -4.52
CA ILE A 31 7.50 -4.00 -4.48
C ILE A 31 7.44 -5.18 -3.50
N SER A 32 8.44 -6.06 -3.51
CA SER A 32 8.54 -7.19 -2.58
C SER A 32 8.59 -6.73 -1.14
N ARG A 33 9.40 -5.69 -0.85
CA ARG A 33 9.46 -5.06 0.47
C ARG A 33 8.11 -4.50 0.91
N TYR A 34 7.41 -3.78 0.03
CA TYR A 34 6.07 -3.25 0.36
C TYR A 34 5.02 -4.34 0.54
N ALA A 35 5.08 -5.43 -0.24
CA ALA A 35 4.24 -6.60 -0.02
C ALA A 35 4.52 -7.23 1.35
N GLY A 36 5.79 -7.26 1.78
CA GLY A 36 6.22 -7.65 3.11
C GLY A 36 5.61 -6.77 4.20
N ILE A 37 5.65 -5.44 4.06
CA ILE A 37 5.13 -4.47 5.06
C ILE A 37 3.60 -4.54 5.23
N SER A 38 2.87 -5.04 4.23
CA SER A 38 1.41 -5.05 4.26
C SER A 38 0.84 -6.10 5.21
N ASN A 39 0.05 -5.67 6.19
CA ASN A 39 -0.66 -6.55 7.12
C ASN A 39 -1.73 -7.42 6.43
N ARG A 40 -2.15 -7.07 5.20
CA ARG A 40 -3.13 -7.84 4.43
C ARG A 40 -2.52 -8.99 3.64
N VAL A 41 -1.20 -9.01 3.46
CA VAL A 41 -0.52 -10.04 2.67
C VAL A 41 -0.13 -11.20 3.58
N SER A 42 -0.75 -12.36 3.35
CA SER A 42 -0.46 -13.60 4.07
C SER A 42 0.63 -14.44 3.40
N SER A 43 0.70 -14.42 2.06
CA SER A 43 1.65 -15.22 1.29
C SER A 43 2.16 -14.51 0.05
N ILE A 44 3.38 -14.86 -0.34
CA ILE A 44 4.03 -14.46 -1.58
C ILE A 44 4.43 -15.71 -2.37
N GLY A 45 4.05 -15.75 -3.65
CA GLY A 45 4.45 -16.80 -4.58
C GLY A 45 5.35 -16.21 -5.66
N ILE A 46 6.45 -16.90 -5.96
CA ILE A 46 7.40 -16.48 -7.00
C ILE A 46 7.43 -17.55 -8.08
N PHE A 47 7.24 -17.15 -9.34
CA PHE A 47 7.03 -18.04 -10.47
C PHE A 47 7.99 -17.74 -11.62
N ASP A 48 8.20 -18.75 -12.47
CA ASP A 48 8.95 -18.67 -13.73
C ASP A 48 10.37 -18.09 -13.60
N VAL A 49 11.07 -18.44 -12.52
CA VAL A 49 12.47 -18.06 -12.30
C VAL A 49 13.35 -18.74 -13.35
N PHE A 50 14.10 -17.95 -14.12
CA PHE A 50 15.00 -18.47 -15.14
C PHE A 50 16.24 -19.11 -14.52
N ASN A 51 16.76 -20.17 -15.16
CA ASN A 51 17.96 -20.86 -14.71
C ASN A 51 19.22 -20.08 -15.10
N ASN A 52 19.53 -19.02 -14.36
CA ASN A 52 20.79 -18.30 -14.44
C ASN A 52 21.17 -17.70 -13.08
N GLU A 53 22.46 -17.45 -12.86
CA GLU A 53 22.98 -16.96 -11.58
C GLU A 53 22.38 -15.62 -11.17
N ILE A 54 22.12 -14.74 -12.14
CA ILE A 54 21.56 -13.41 -11.89
C ILE A 54 20.11 -13.49 -11.42
N SER A 55 19.27 -14.36 -11.99
CA SER A 55 17.89 -14.56 -11.53
C SER A 55 17.86 -15.17 -10.14
N TYR A 56 18.77 -16.10 -9.83
CA TYR A 56 18.88 -16.65 -8.47
C TYR A 56 19.34 -15.61 -7.45
N ALA A 57 20.26 -14.72 -7.83
CA ALA A 57 20.67 -13.60 -6.99
C ALA A 57 19.53 -12.59 -6.79
N LEU A 58 18.75 -12.28 -7.82
CA LEU A 58 17.60 -11.39 -7.69
C LEU A 58 16.47 -12.03 -6.87
N LEU A 59 16.26 -13.34 -7.01
CA LEU A 59 15.32 -14.10 -6.19
C LEU A 59 15.66 -14.03 -4.71
N SER A 60 16.94 -14.20 -4.36
CA SER A 60 17.37 -14.12 -2.96
C SER A 60 17.17 -12.73 -2.38
N GLN A 61 17.45 -11.67 -3.17
CA GLN A 61 17.15 -10.28 -2.78
C GLN A 61 15.65 -10.04 -2.60
N LEU A 62 14.81 -10.53 -3.51
CA LEU A 62 13.36 -10.40 -3.41
C LEU A 62 12.82 -11.03 -2.11
N ILE A 63 13.30 -12.23 -1.78
CA ILE A 63 12.94 -12.93 -0.54
C ILE A 63 13.44 -12.14 0.67
N TRP A 64 14.69 -11.67 0.65
CA TRP A 64 15.27 -10.89 1.74
C TRP A 64 14.47 -9.61 2.01
N TYR A 65 14.16 -8.83 0.97
CA TYR A 65 13.35 -7.61 1.09
C TYR A 65 11.92 -7.90 1.55
N PHE A 66 11.32 -9.02 1.14
CA PHE A 66 10.01 -9.42 1.65
C PHE A 66 10.07 -9.68 3.16
N ILE A 67 11.08 -10.43 3.63
CA ILE A 67 11.28 -10.74 5.04
C ILE A 67 11.58 -9.46 5.83
N GLU A 68 12.45 -8.58 5.32
CA GLU A 68 12.73 -7.28 5.92
C GLU A 68 11.42 -6.48 6.08
N GLY A 69 10.61 -6.40 5.02
CA GLY A 69 9.32 -5.73 5.07
C GLY A 69 8.36 -6.37 6.08
N PHE A 70 8.34 -7.70 6.19
CA PHE A 70 7.54 -8.43 7.17
C PHE A 70 7.96 -8.12 8.61
N CYS A 71 9.26 -8.09 8.90
CA CYS A 71 9.80 -7.73 10.21
C CYS A 71 9.46 -6.29 10.62
N LEU A 72 9.24 -5.41 9.65
CA LEU A 72 8.87 -4.01 9.85
C LEU A 72 7.35 -3.78 9.87
N ARG A 73 6.53 -4.83 9.93
CA ARG A 73 5.08 -4.70 10.06
C ARG A 73 4.72 -3.98 11.35
N ILE A 74 3.86 -2.98 11.23
CA ILE A 74 3.23 -2.31 12.35
C ILE A 74 1.74 -2.63 12.24
N GLU A 75 1.24 -3.45 13.16
CA GLU A 75 -0.18 -3.75 13.28
C GLU A 75 -0.88 -2.59 13.98
N GLU A 76 -1.68 -1.86 13.20
CA GLU A 76 -2.46 -0.74 13.68
C GLU A 76 -3.84 -0.83 13.07
N ASP A 77 -4.84 -0.65 13.92
CA ASP A 77 -6.22 -0.50 13.51
C ASP A 77 -6.77 0.76 14.18
N PRO A 78 -7.11 1.81 13.41
CA PRO A 78 -7.71 3.03 13.94
C PRO A 78 -9.02 2.81 14.74
N TYR A 79 -9.69 1.67 14.54
CA TYR A 79 -10.86 1.29 15.32
C TYR A 79 -10.54 0.56 16.64
N SER A 80 -9.32 0.07 16.80
CA SER A 80 -8.92 -0.61 18.02
C SER A 80 -8.84 0.35 19.20
N LYS A 81 -9.23 -0.11 20.38
CA LYS A 81 -9.07 0.64 21.64
C LYS A 81 -7.60 0.92 21.96
N ASP A 82 -6.69 0.11 21.43
CA ASP A 82 -5.25 0.20 21.64
C ASP A 82 -4.56 1.10 20.59
N PHE A 83 -5.33 1.78 19.73
CA PHE A 83 -4.79 2.68 18.73
C PHE A 83 -4.08 3.87 19.39
N LYS A 84 -2.76 3.98 19.13
CA LYS A 84 -1.92 5.09 19.61
C LYS A 84 -1.89 6.19 18.55
N GLY A 85 -2.85 7.08 18.61
CA GLY A 85 -2.96 8.20 17.68
C GLY A 85 -4.08 9.17 18.01
N ASN A 86 -4.23 10.16 17.16
CA ASN A 86 -5.19 11.25 17.32
C ASN A 86 -6.29 11.20 16.25
N SER A 87 -7.51 11.56 16.63
CA SER A 87 -8.64 11.70 15.70
C SER A 87 -9.05 13.16 15.53
N TYR A 88 -9.24 13.59 14.29
CA TYR A 88 -9.64 14.95 13.93
C TYR A 88 -10.97 14.94 13.19
N TYR A 89 -11.85 15.87 13.52
CA TYR A 89 -13.15 16.03 12.87
C TYR A 89 -13.11 17.29 11.99
N VAL A 90 -13.44 17.15 10.72
CA VAL A 90 -13.49 18.24 9.74
C VAL A 90 -14.88 18.30 9.13
N SER A 91 -15.54 19.44 9.25
CA SER A 91 -16.84 19.68 8.63
C SER A 91 -16.65 20.24 7.22
N ILE A 92 -17.19 19.55 6.21
CA ILE A 92 -17.21 19.96 4.81
C ILE A 92 -18.65 20.04 4.34
N GLY A 93 -19.12 21.25 4.03
CA GLY A 93 -20.54 21.50 3.79
C GLY A 93 -21.42 20.91 4.90
N ASP A 94 -22.33 20.01 4.54
CA ASP A 94 -23.26 19.32 5.46
C ASP A 94 -22.73 17.97 5.98
N GLN A 95 -21.50 17.57 5.63
CA GLN A 95 -20.90 16.30 6.02
C GLN A 95 -19.75 16.50 7.02
N GLN A 96 -19.64 15.59 7.99
CA GLN A 96 -18.50 15.53 8.91
C GLN A 96 -17.59 14.38 8.54
N LEU A 97 -16.31 14.68 8.35
CA LEU A 97 -15.27 13.70 8.05
C LEU A 97 -14.40 13.47 9.28
N LYS A 98 -14.16 12.21 9.61
CA LYS A 98 -13.26 11.83 10.69
C LYS A 98 -11.94 11.35 10.12
N PHE A 99 -10.87 12.03 10.48
CA PHE A 99 -9.50 11.69 10.14
C PHE A 99 -8.82 11.03 11.34
N TYR A 100 -7.96 10.05 11.09
CA TYR A 100 -7.10 9.42 12.09
C TYR A 100 -5.64 9.66 11.71
N ASN A 101 -4.79 9.95 12.69
CA ASN A 101 -3.35 10.01 12.54
C ASN A 101 -2.71 9.07 13.57
N SER A 102 -1.83 8.16 13.13
CA SER A 102 -1.04 7.32 14.03
C SER A 102 0.21 8.06 14.50
N ASP A 103 0.47 8.06 15.81
CA ASP A 103 1.70 8.62 16.36
C ASP A 103 2.92 7.71 16.11
N LEU A 104 2.69 6.40 15.93
CA LEU A 104 3.75 5.41 15.71
C LEU A 104 4.22 5.41 14.25
N SER A 105 3.29 5.31 13.30
CA SER A 105 3.61 5.16 11.87
C SER A 105 3.45 6.44 11.07
N GLN A 106 2.88 7.49 11.66
CA GLN A 106 2.56 8.76 10.99
C GLN A 106 1.63 8.59 9.76
N LYS A 107 0.92 7.45 9.71
CA LYS A 107 -0.08 7.17 8.68
C LYS A 107 -1.36 7.93 9.00
N TRP A 108 -2.03 8.35 7.94
CA TRP A 108 -3.32 9.01 8.03
C TRP A 108 -4.42 8.15 7.41
N TRP A 109 -5.62 8.24 7.96
CA TRP A 109 -6.82 7.62 7.41
C TRP A 109 -8.00 8.57 7.47
N VAL A 110 -8.92 8.43 6.52
CA VAL A 110 -10.25 9.05 6.56
C VAL A 110 -11.28 7.95 6.72
N GLU A 111 -12.17 8.13 7.65
CA GLU A 111 -13.36 7.32 7.80
C GLU A 111 -14.51 7.93 7.00
N LEU A 112 -15.12 7.09 6.16
CA LEU A 112 -16.37 7.40 5.52
C LEU A 112 -17.50 6.71 6.27
N ASP A 113 -18.45 7.49 6.76
CA ASP A 113 -19.70 6.96 7.29
C ASP A 113 -20.55 6.44 6.12
N ASN A 114 -20.66 5.12 6.03
CA ASN A 114 -21.62 4.49 5.15
C ASN A 114 -22.86 4.17 5.99
N ASN A 115 -24.05 4.55 5.51
CA ASN A 115 -25.34 4.19 6.11
C ASN A 115 -25.54 2.66 6.27
N SER A 116 -24.67 1.84 5.67
CA SER A 116 -24.67 0.38 5.68
C SER A 116 -23.58 -0.23 6.59
N LYS A 117 -23.71 -0.05 7.92
CA LYS A 117 -23.07 -0.83 9.02
C LYS A 117 -21.54 -0.99 9.07
N ASN A 118 -20.80 -0.75 7.99
CA ASN A 118 -19.35 -0.93 7.91
C ASN A 118 -18.72 0.38 7.46
N ASN A 119 -18.18 1.12 8.42
CA ASN A 119 -17.39 2.30 8.14
C ASN A 119 -16.09 1.88 7.42
N THR A 120 -15.80 2.53 6.31
CA THR A 120 -14.63 2.20 5.50
C THR A 120 -13.51 3.18 5.79
N LEU A 121 -12.38 2.68 6.29
CA LEU A 121 -11.15 3.45 6.44
C LEU A 121 -10.39 3.51 5.12
N ILE A 122 -10.08 4.73 4.71
CA ILE A 122 -9.31 5.00 3.51
C ILE A 122 -7.96 5.60 3.92
N PRO A 123 -6.83 5.02 3.50
CA PRO A 123 -5.53 5.61 3.80
C PRO A 123 -5.40 6.96 3.10
N CYS A 124 -4.92 7.98 3.80
CA CYS A 124 -4.69 9.33 3.27
C CYS A 124 -3.36 9.91 3.72
N ASN A 125 -3.07 11.12 3.27
CA ASN A 125 -1.89 11.87 3.69
C ASN A 125 -2.30 13.07 4.54
N ASN A 126 -1.36 13.60 5.33
CA ASN A 126 -1.58 14.84 6.08
C ASN A 126 -2.05 16.01 5.19
N LYS A 127 -1.54 16.09 3.95
CA LYS A 127 -2.01 17.09 2.97
C LYS A 127 -3.51 16.99 2.68
N ASP A 128 -4.05 15.77 2.57
CA ASP A 128 -5.49 15.56 2.35
C ASP A 128 -6.32 16.13 3.52
N TYR A 129 -5.81 16.05 4.75
CA TYR A 129 -6.44 16.65 5.92
C TYR A 129 -6.39 18.19 5.87
N ILE A 130 -5.23 18.77 5.55
CA ILE A 130 -5.09 20.23 5.42
C ILE A 130 -6.01 20.77 4.33
N ASP A 131 -6.05 20.10 3.18
CA ASP A 131 -6.91 20.47 2.06
C ASP A 131 -8.39 20.37 2.45
N ALA A 132 -8.76 19.33 3.20
CA ALA A 132 -10.12 19.19 3.73
C ALA A 132 -10.50 20.33 4.69
N CYS A 133 -9.58 20.79 5.54
CA CYS A 133 -9.80 21.97 6.38
C CYS A 133 -10.06 23.24 5.54
N ASN A 134 -9.49 23.31 4.34
CA ASN A 134 -9.71 24.39 3.37
C ASN A 134 -10.94 24.17 2.48
N GLN A 135 -11.83 23.22 2.81
CA GLN A 135 -13.02 22.85 2.02
C GLN A 135 -12.69 22.25 0.64
N ILE A 136 -11.49 21.71 0.45
CA ILE A 136 -11.05 21.06 -0.79
C ILE A 136 -10.92 19.56 -0.54
N ILE A 137 -11.62 18.73 -1.32
CA ILE A 137 -11.52 17.28 -1.22
C ILE A 137 -10.74 16.73 -2.42
N SER A 138 -9.70 15.96 -2.14
CA SER A 138 -8.94 15.23 -3.15
C SER A 138 -9.84 14.29 -3.96
N GLU A 139 -9.61 14.21 -5.28
CA GLU A 139 -10.39 13.39 -6.21
C GLU A 139 -10.45 11.91 -5.79
N ARG A 140 -9.36 11.38 -5.22
CA ARG A 140 -9.29 10.00 -4.71
C ARG A 140 -10.30 9.72 -3.60
N ILE A 141 -10.47 10.66 -2.67
CA ILE A 141 -11.43 10.54 -1.57
C ILE A 141 -12.85 10.66 -2.14
N LEU A 142 -13.09 11.61 -3.05
CA LEU A 142 -14.37 11.76 -3.75
C LEU A 142 -14.79 10.50 -4.54
N LEU A 143 -13.86 9.87 -5.26
CA LEU A 143 -14.12 8.63 -5.98
C LEU A 143 -14.48 7.48 -5.02
N SER A 144 -13.87 7.45 -3.84
CA SER A 144 -14.17 6.45 -2.83
C SER A 144 -15.55 6.67 -2.20
N PHE A 145 -15.94 7.93 -1.95
CA PHE A 145 -17.31 8.27 -1.58
C PHE A 145 -18.31 7.78 -2.63
N LYS A 146 -18.09 8.10 -3.91
CA LYS A 146 -19.00 7.69 -5.00
C LYS A 146 -19.20 6.17 -5.08
N ARG A 147 -18.14 5.38 -4.86
CA ARG A 147 -18.22 3.92 -4.86
C ARG A 147 -19.02 3.35 -3.70
N ASN A 148 -19.12 4.08 -2.59
CA ASN A 148 -19.86 3.64 -1.42
C ASN A 148 -21.35 4.01 -1.46
N PHE A 149 -21.76 4.96 -2.32
CA PHE A 149 -23.16 5.33 -2.52
C PHE A 149 -23.89 4.48 -3.58
N VAL A 150 -23.16 3.68 -4.36
CA VAL A 150 -23.71 2.69 -5.31
C VAL A 150 -23.78 1.33 -4.62
#